data_AF-A0A0G1Z232-F1
#
_entry.id   AF-A0A0G1Z232-F1
#
_cell.length_a   1.000
_cell.length_b   1.000
_cell.length_c   1.000
_cell.angle_alpha   90.00
_cell.angle_beta   90.00
_cell.angle_gamma   90.00
#
_symmetry.space_group_name_H-M   'P 1'
#
loop_
_entity.id
_entity.type
_entity.pdbx_description
1 polymer ?
#
loop_
_entity_poly.entity_id
_entity_poly.type
_entity_poly.pdbx_seq_one_letter_code
_entity_poly.pdbx_strand_id
1 'polypeptide(L)'
;MQIVGEGFQTHPPLFTTLTAGGNGEAHFALEAKIEACAECVTPLIGHQPELNALLDGFAAQVAHFIGELPIHPKELVIDGGVTQAPHLKVALTRATGLPTREHALFDGTALGIAKLLHL
;
A
#
# COMPACT_ATOMS: atom_id res chain seq x y z
N MET A 1 -3.71 1.16 2.16
CA MET A 1 -5.07 1.72 2.28
C MET A 1 -5.87 0.88 3.27
N GLN A 2 -6.72 1.48 4.10
CA GLN A 2 -7.64 0.78 5.02
C GLN A 2 -9.02 1.43 5.01
N ILE A 3 -10.09 0.68 4.73
CA ILE A 3 -11.47 1.19 4.82
C ILE A 3 -11.84 1.41 6.29
N VAL A 4 -12.37 2.59 6.62
CA VAL A 4 -12.77 2.99 7.98
C VAL A 4 -14.28 3.17 8.16
N GLY A 5 -15.06 2.98 7.08
CA GLY A 5 -16.53 2.96 7.11
C GLY A 5 -17.17 4.07 6.30
N GLU A 6 -18.42 4.43 6.62
CA GLU A 6 -19.24 5.40 5.87
C GLU A 6 -19.01 6.87 6.28
N GLY A 7 -18.28 7.11 7.39
CA GLY A 7 -18.03 8.46 7.90
C GLY A 7 -16.67 9.01 7.48
N PHE A 8 -16.63 10.25 7.03
CA PHE A 8 -15.36 10.97 6.86
C PHE A 8 -14.70 11.18 8.23
N GLN A 9 -13.43 10.78 8.33
CA GLN A 9 -12.62 10.94 9.53
C GLN A 9 -11.20 11.31 9.13
N THR A 10 -10.59 12.26 9.82
CA THR A 10 -9.18 12.61 9.65
C THR A 10 -8.31 11.87 10.64
N HIS A 11 -7.20 11.28 10.16
CA HIS A 11 -6.22 10.58 11.00
C HIS A 11 -4.80 10.98 10.57
N PRO A 12 -4.31 12.19 10.90
CA PRO A 12 -2.95 12.59 10.53
C PRO A 12 -1.91 11.58 11.06
N PRO A 13 -0.89 11.18 10.27
CA PRO A 13 -0.47 11.74 8.98
C PRO A 13 -1.17 11.12 7.75
N LEU A 14 -2.20 10.31 7.94
CA LEU A 14 -2.94 9.63 6.86
C LEU A 14 -3.95 10.57 6.19
N PHE A 15 -4.14 10.39 4.90
CA PHE A 15 -5.18 11.01 4.10
C PHE A 15 -6.47 10.20 4.16
N THR A 16 -7.59 10.89 4.01
CA THR A 16 -8.91 10.27 3.92
C THR A 16 -9.37 10.30 2.48
N THR A 17 -9.46 9.13 1.86
CA THR A 17 -9.83 8.95 0.46
C THR A 17 -11.25 8.39 0.37
N LEU A 18 -12.08 8.96 -0.50
CA LEU A 18 -13.40 8.42 -0.84
C LEU A 18 -13.23 7.15 -1.71
N THR A 19 -13.95 6.10 -1.36
CA THR A 19 -14.01 4.81 -2.08
C THR A 19 -15.48 4.42 -2.24
N ALA A 20 -15.87 3.74 -3.32
CA ALA A 20 -17.24 3.22 -3.35
C ALA A 20 -17.40 2.06 -2.37
N GLY A 21 -18.52 2.08 -1.67
CA GLY A 21 -19.10 0.93 -1.00
C GLY A 21 -19.98 0.12 -1.94
N GLY A 22 -20.66 -0.88 -1.39
CA GLY A 22 -21.67 -1.64 -2.13
C GLY A 22 -22.91 -0.79 -2.39
N ASN A 23 -23.67 -1.12 -3.44
CA ASN A 23 -25.00 -0.55 -3.68
C ASN A 23 -25.09 1.00 -3.72
N GLY A 24 -24.01 1.68 -4.14
CA GLY A 24 -23.96 3.14 -4.23
C GLY A 24 -23.65 3.86 -2.91
N GLU A 25 -23.32 3.13 -1.84
CA GLU A 25 -22.87 3.71 -0.59
C GLU A 25 -21.47 4.32 -0.73
N ALA A 26 -21.23 5.43 -0.01
CA ALA A 26 -19.92 6.05 0.06
C ALA A 26 -19.14 5.45 1.24
N HIS A 27 -17.95 4.93 0.99
CA HIS A 27 -17.01 4.53 2.02
C HIS A 27 -15.80 5.46 2.04
N PHE A 28 -15.15 5.54 3.19
CA PHE A 28 -13.91 6.28 3.37
C PHE A 28 -12.80 5.30 3.74
N ALA A 29 -11.62 5.55 3.21
CA ALA A 29 -10.43 4.81 3.52
C ALA A 29 -9.30 5.74 3.94
N LEU A 30 -8.40 5.22 4.77
CA LEU A 30 -7.14 5.87 5.10
C LEU A 30 -6.05 5.45 4.12
N GLU A 31 -5.35 6.43 3.58
CA GLU A 31 -4.25 6.29 2.64
C GLU A 31 -3.02 6.99 3.19
N ALA A 32 -1.86 6.36 3.05
CA ALA A 32 -0.58 6.99 3.26
C ALA A 32 0.21 6.93 1.95
N LYS A 33 1.01 7.96 1.69
CA LYS A 33 1.96 7.95 0.57
C LYS A 33 3.34 7.59 1.09
N ILE A 34 3.96 6.62 0.43
CA ILE A 34 5.37 6.32 0.61
C ILE A 34 6.14 7.25 -0.33
N GLU A 35 7.05 8.03 0.22
CA GLU A 35 7.85 8.99 -0.54
C GLU A 35 8.87 8.23 -1.39
N ALA A 36 8.49 7.99 -2.65
CA ALA A 36 9.36 7.74 -3.80
C ALA A 36 8.52 7.53 -5.07
N CYS A 37 9.07 7.92 -6.21
CA CYS A 37 8.45 7.70 -7.52
C CYS A 37 9.26 6.71 -8.38
N ALA A 38 8.67 6.31 -9.50
CA ALA A 38 9.33 5.45 -10.48
C ALA A 38 10.69 6.00 -10.94
N GLU A 39 10.87 7.32 -10.95
CA GLU A 39 12.15 7.96 -11.32
C GLU A 39 13.28 7.65 -10.33
N CYS A 40 12.98 7.35 -9.06
CA CYS A 40 13.97 6.92 -8.07
C CYS A 40 14.31 5.43 -8.19
N VAL A 41 13.32 4.61 -8.58
CA VAL A 41 13.47 3.16 -8.65
C VAL A 41 14.12 2.72 -9.97
N THR A 42 13.70 3.33 -11.09
CA THR A 42 14.11 2.92 -12.45
C THR A 42 15.63 2.92 -12.65
N PRO A 43 16.39 3.94 -12.21
CA PRO A 43 17.85 3.96 -12.37
C PRO A 43 18.58 2.86 -11.59
N LEU A 44 17.95 2.29 -10.56
CA LEU A 44 18.54 1.26 -9.71
C LEU A 44 18.22 -0.16 -10.18
N ILE A 45 17.47 -0.31 -11.28
CA ILE A 45 17.21 -1.61 -11.88
C ILE A 45 18.54 -2.18 -12.41
N GLY A 46 18.97 -3.32 -11.85
CA GLY A 46 20.28 -3.92 -12.13
C GLY A 46 21.39 -3.51 -11.14
N HIS A 47 21.08 -2.63 -10.18
CA HIS A 47 21.95 -2.20 -9.09
C HIS A 47 21.36 -2.69 -7.75
N GLN A 48 21.41 -4.01 -7.54
CA GLN A 48 20.70 -4.70 -6.45
C GLN A 48 21.02 -4.18 -5.05
N PRO A 49 22.28 -3.89 -4.66
CA PRO A 49 22.56 -3.34 -3.33
C PRO A 49 21.85 -2.02 -3.06
N GLU A 50 21.90 -1.09 -4.01
CA GLU A 50 21.28 0.23 -3.92
C GLU A 50 19.76 0.15 -3.97
N LEU A 51 19.23 -0.70 -4.85
CA LEU A 51 17.79 -0.99 -4.92
C LEU A 51 17.29 -1.56 -3.59
N ASN A 52 17.99 -2.53 -3.01
CA ASN A 52 17.60 -3.13 -1.74
C ASN A 52 17.61 -2.12 -0.59
N ALA A 53 18.59 -1.21 -0.56
CA ALA A 53 18.64 -0.13 0.43
C ALA A 53 17.43 0.83 0.28
N LEU A 54 17.04 1.17 -0.95
CA LEU A 54 15.85 1.97 -1.21
C LEU A 54 14.57 1.25 -0.75
N LEU A 55 14.43 -0.04 -1.06
CA LEU A 55 13.29 -0.86 -0.66
C LEU A 55 13.19 -1.04 0.87
N ASP A 56 14.33 -1.12 1.56
CA ASP A 56 14.37 -1.11 3.03
C ASP A 56 13.84 0.21 3.59
N GLY A 57 14.16 1.34 2.94
CA GLY A 57 13.57 2.65 3.25
C GLY A 57 12.05 2.67 3.06
N PHE A 58 11.53 2.04 1.99
CA PHE A 58 10.08 1.92 1.78
C PHE A 58 9.43 1.09 2.88
N ALA A 59 10.03 -0.04 3.23
CA ALA A 59 9.50 -0.91 4.28
C ALA A 59 9.45 -0.22 5.66
N ALA A 60 10.45 0.61 5.97
CA ALA A 60 10.46 1.41 7.20
C ALA A 60 9.34 2.46 7.23
N GLN A 61 9.09 3.16 6.10
CA GLN A 61 7.98 4.11 6.00
C GLN A 61 6.62 3.38 6.14
N VAL A 62 6.46 2.23 5.49
CA VAL A 62 5.25 1.41 5.62
C VAL A 62 5.03 0.98 7.06
N ALA A 63 6.08 0.54 7.76
CA ALA A 63 6.00 0.17 9.18
C ALA A 63 5.58 1.34 10.07
N HIS A 64 6.10 2.54 9.82
CA HIS A 64 5.65 3.75 10.51
C HIS A 64 4.14 3.95 10.33
N PHE A 65 3.64 3.98 9.10
CA PHE A 65 2.21 4.19 8.84
C PHE A 65 1.31 3.07 9.37
N ILE A 66 1.77 1.82 9.40
CA ILE A 66 1.02 0.72 10.03
C ILE A 66 0.86 0.95 11.54
N GLY A 67 1.85 1.55 12.20
CA GLY A 67 1.75 1.95 13.60
C GLY A 67 0.71 3.05 13.85
N GLU A 68 0.46 3.91 12.85
CA GLU A 68 -0.51 5.01 12.93
C GLU A 68 -1.94 4.60 12.52
N LEU A 69 -2.15 3.38 12.00
CA LEU A 69 -3.48 2.93 11.60
C LEU A 69 -4.39 2.73 12.83
N PRO A 70 -5.64 3.23 12.81
CA PRO A 70 -6.57 3.09 13.93
C PRO A 70 -6.98 1.62 14.16
N ILE A 71 -6.94 0.80 13.11
CA ILE A 71 -7.18 -0.63 13.18
C ILE A 71 -5.90 -1.33 12.73
N HIS A 72 -5.29 -2.12 13.62
CA HIS A 72 -4.07 -2.82 13.28
C HIS A 72 -4.35 -3.95 12.27
N PRO A 73 -3.66 -3.98 11.11
CA PRO A 73 -3.86 -5.02 10.11
C PRO A 73 -3.28 -6.37 10.56
N LYS A 74 -3.83 -7.47 10.02
CA LYS A 74 -3.35 -8.84 10.29
C LYS A 74 -2.42 -9.37 9.20
N GLU A 75 -2.47 -8.76 8.02
CA GLU A 75 -1.65 -9.12 6.86
C GLU A 75 -1.41 -7.89 5.99
N LEU A 76 -0.35 -7.95 5.19
CA LEU A 76 -0.07 -7.00 4.13
C LEU A 76 -0.31 -7.66 2.78
N VAL A 77 -1.05 -6.97 1.93
CA VAL A 77 -1.27 -7.33 0.54
C VAL A 77 -0.58 -6.29 -0.33
N ILE A 78 0.40 -6.72 -1.12
CA ILE A 78 1.19 -5.83 -1.98
C ILE A 78 0.87 -6.07 -3.45
N ASP A 79 0.85 -4.99 -4.22
CA ASP A 79 0.60 -5.00 -5.67
C ASP A 79 1.43 -3.89 -6.37
N GLY A 80 1.67 -4.04 -7.68
CA GLY A 80 2.35 -3.09 -8.55
C GLY A 80 3.76 -3.51 -8.98
N GLY A 81 4.38 -2.74 -9.89
CA GLY A 81 5.65 -3.12 -10.52
C GLY A 81 6.81 -3.37 -9.54
N VAL A 82 6.95 -2.51 -8.51
CA VAL A 82 8.03 -2.65 -7.52
C VAL A 82 7.91 -3.93 -6.66
N THR A 83 6.71 -4.51 -6.57
CA THR A 83 6.47 -5.72 -5.77
C THR A 83 7.07 -6.98 -6.37
N GLN A 84 7.49 -6.92 -7.64
CA GLN A 84 8.23 -8.00 -8.29
C GLN A 84 9.67 -8.13 -7.76
N ALA A 85 10.19 -7.14 -7.03
CA ALA A 85 11.48 -7.23 -6.38
C ALA A 85 11.39 -8.13 -5.12
N PRO A 86 12.02 -9.32 -5.08
CA PRO A 86 11.85 -10.28 -3.98
C PRO A 86 12.24 -9.72 -2.61
N HIS A 87 13.20 -8.77 -2.60
CA HIS A 87 13.68 -8.12 -1.39
C HIS A 87 12.59 -7.29 -0.70
N LEU A 88 11.66 -6.68 -1.44
CA LEU A 88 10.61 -5.83 -0.85
C LEU A 88 9.74 -6.61 0.13
N LYS A 89 9.34 -7.82 -0.22
CA LYS A 89 8.52 -8.69 0.64
C LYS A 89 9.23 -9.05 1.95
N VAL A 90 10.52 -9.37 1.84
CA VAL A 90 11.37 -9.68 3.00
C VAL A 90 11.52 -8.44 3.89
N ALA A 91 11.79 -7.28 3.28
CA ALA A 91 11.92 -6.01 3.98
C ALA A 91 10.64 -5.63 4.72
N LEU A 92 9.48 -5.74 4.06
CA LEU A 92 8.17 -5.47 4.65
C LEU A 92 7.84 -6.40 5.82
N THR A 93 8.03 -7.71 5.63
CA THR A 93 7.78 -8.70 6.70
C THR A 93 8.66 -8.41 7.91
N ARG A 94 9.95 -8.10 7.67
CA ARG A 94 10.90 -7.76 8.73
C ARG A 94 10.56 -6.46 9.45
N ALA A 95 10.18 -5.41 8.73
CA ALA A 95 9.92 -4.09 9.29
C ALA A 95 8.59 -4.03 10.06
N THR A 96 7.59 -4.78 9.62
CA THR A 96 6.21 -4.69 10.14
C THR A 96 5.86 -5.84 11.08
N GLY A 97 6.57 -6.97 11.00
CA GLY A 97 6.22 -8.20 11.69
C GLY A 97 4.97 -8.90 11.11
N LEU A 98 4.39 -8.38 10.02
CA LEU A 98 3.15 -8.89 9.45
C LEU A 98 3.43 -9.88 8.31
N PRO A 99 2.61 -10.96 8.20
CA PRO A 99 2.58 -11.78 7.01
C PRO A 99 2.34 -10.90 5.77
N THR A 100 3.21 -11.00 4.77
CA THR A 100 3.11 -10.24 3.52
C THR A 100 2.86 -11.17 2.35
N ARG A 101 1.80 -10.92 1.58
CA ARG A 101 1.46 -11.65 0.36
C ARG A 101 1.33 -10.70 -0.83
N GLU A 102 1.68 -11.20 -2.01
CA GLU A 102 1.44 -10.49 -3.26
C GLU A 102 -0.02 -10.70 -3.68
N HIS A 103 -0.61 -9.66 -4.27
CA HIS A 103 -1.90 -9.76 -4.92
C HIS A 103 -1.74 -10.55 -6.22
N ALA A 104 -2.66 -11.48 -6.50
CA ALA A 104 -2.57 -12.34 -7.69
C ALA A 104 -2.81 -11.59 -9.02
N LEU A 105 -3.39 -10.38 -8.94
CA LEU A 105 -3.67 -9.51 -10.08
C LEU A 105 -2.83 -8.25 -9.93
N PHE A 106 -1.94 -8.00 -10.89
CA PHE A 106 -1.02 -6.85 -10.94
C PHE A 106 -1.70 -5.49 -11.24
N ASP A 107 -3.02 -5.46 -11.10
CA ASP A 107 -3.94 -4.43 -11.59
C ASP A 107 -5.01 -4.11 -10.52
N GLY A 108 -4.67 -4.23 -9.24
CA GLY A 108 -5.58 -3.96 -8.12
C GLY A 108 -6.25 -2.58 -8.22
N THR A 109 -5.54 -1.59 -8.76
CA THR A 109 -6.07 -0.25 -9.06
C THR A 109 -7.12 -0.29 -10.18
N ALA A 110 -6.85 -0.97 -11.30
CA ALA A 110 -7.78 -1.10 -12.42
C ALA A 110 -9.02 -1.93 -12.04
N LEU A 111 -8.83 -3.00 -11.25
CA LEU A 111 -9.92 -3.79 -10.67
C LEU A 111 -10.77 -2.97 -9.70
N GLY A 112 -10.13 -2.10 -8.90
CA GLY A 112 -10.80 -1.13 -8.05
C GLY A 112 -11.77 -0.27 -8.85
N ILE A 113 -11.27 0.40 -9.90
CA ILE A 113 -12.10 1.22 -10.80
C ILE A 113 -13.19 0.39 -11.49
N ALA A 114 -12.89 -0.81 -11.98
CA ALA A 114 -13.87 -1.68 -12.62
C ALA A 114 -15.03 -2.02 -11.67
N LYS A 115 -14.76 -2.23 -10.38
CA LYS A 115 -15.81 -2.41 -9.36
C LYS A 115 -16.64 -1.14 -9.11
N LEU A 116 -16.07 0.05 -9.25
CA LEU A 116 -16.83 1.31 -9.13
C LEU A 116 -17.78 1.51 -10.31
N LEU A 117 -17.41 1.01 -11.50
CA LEU A 117 -18.15 1.21 -12.75
C LEU A 117 -19.20 0.13 -13.04
N HIS A 118 -19.08 -1.05 -12.43
CA HIS A 118 -20.09 -2.12 -12.49
C HIS A 118 -21.08 -1.98 -11.33
N LEU A 119 -22.05 -1.06 -11.49
CA LEU A 119 -23.33 -1.05 -10.78
C LEU A 119 -24.33 -2.00 -11.47
#